data_AF-A0AAW6ZAN7-F1
#
_entry.id   AF-A0AAW6ZAN7-F1
#
_cell.length_a   1.000
_cell.length_b   1.000
_cell.length_c   1.000
_cell.angle_alpha   90.00
_cell.angle_beta   90.00
_cell.angle_gamma   90.00
#
_symmetry.space_group_name_H-M   'P 1'
#
loop_
_entity.id
_entity.type
_entity.pdbx_description
1 polymer ?
#
loop_
_entity_poly.entity_id
_entity_poly.type
_entity_poly.pdbx_seq_one_letter_code
_entity_poly.pdbx_strand_id
1 'polypeptide(L)'
;MTALLEQLTTIADELGLPFEVSLYTTTPASQTYLVATPLTDVLDVFADNQPSIEVEEVRLALFTKSNYLDLRNRITRALLDAGLTITGRTYVGFEADTGFHHYAIDVATHHIYR
;
A
#
# COMPACT_ATOMS: atom_id res chain seq x y z
N MET A 1 14.82 -10.13 6.12
CA MET A 1 13.74 -9.13 6.24
C MET A 1 13.26 -8.87 4.83
N THR A 2 11.96 -8.81 4.62
CA THR A 2 11.36 -8.55 3.30
C THR A 2 10.90 -7.10 3.30
N ALA A 3 11.35 -6.30 2.34
CA ALA A 3 11.00 -4.88 2.27
C ALA A 3 9.47 -4.71 2.13
N LEU A 4 8.91 -3.63 2.69
CA LEU A 4 7.46 -3.39 2.65
C LEU A 4 6.89 -3.44 1.22
N LEU A 5 7.57 -2.84 0.24
CA LEU A 5 7.10 -2.86 -1.15
C LEU A 5 6.99 -4.29 -1.72
N GLU A 6 7.95 -5.16 -1.42
CA GLU A 6 7.93 -6.55 -1.89
C GLU A 6 6.78 -7.35 -1.25
N GLN A 7 6.50 -7.10 0.04
CA GLN A 7 5.33 -7.67 0.71
C GLN A 7 4.03 -7.19 0.08
N LEU A 8 3.92 -5.89 -0.24
CA LEU A 8 2.73 -5.32 -0.89
C LEU A 8 2.53 -5.85 -2.31
N THR A 9 3.61 -6.05 -3.08
CA THR A 9 3.53 -6.68 -4.41
C THR A 9 3.00 -8.12 -4.30
N THR A 10 3.52 -8.90 -3.35
CA THR A 10 3.06 -10.29 -3.13
C THR A 10 1.58 -10.33 -2.76
N ILE A 11 1.13 -9.47 -1.84
CA ILE A 11 -0.28 -9.36 -1.46
C ILE A 11 -1.15 -8.95 -2.65
N ALA A 12 -0.70 -8.02 -3.49
CA ALA A 12 -1.44 -7.59 -4.67
C ALA A 12 -1.60 -8.73 -5.69
N ASP A 13 -0.53 -9.51 -5.92
CA ASP A 13 -0.55 -10.68 -6.79
C ASP A 13 -1.51 -11.77 -6.28
N GLU A 14 -1.50 -12.06 -4.99
CA GLU A 14 -2.43 -13.00 -4.34
C GLU A 14 -3.90 -12.54 -4.46
N LEU A 15 -4.13 -11.23 -4.44
CA LEU A 15 -5.46 -10.65 -4.63
C LEU A 15 -5.87 -10.54 -6.11
N GLY A 16 -4.95 -10.80 -7.05
CA GLY A 16 -5.15 -10.65 -8.49
C GLY A 16 -5.31 -9.18 -8.91
N LEU A 17 -4.65 -8.26 -8.23
CA LEU A 17 -4.75 -6.82 -8.48
C LEU A 17 -3.47 -6.32 -9.18
N PRO A 18 -3.58 -5.71 -10.38
CA PRO A 18 -2.44 -5.05 -11.00
C PRO A 18 -1.83 -4.02 -10.06
N PHE A 19 -0.51 -4.03 -9.93
CA PHE A 19 0.24 -3.24 -8.96
C PHE A 19 1.41 -2.55 -9.64
N GLU A 20 1.57 -1.26 -9.39
CA GLU A 20 2.70 -0.47 -9.88
C GLU A 20 3.24 0.44 -8.78
N VAL A 21 4.50 0.83 -8.90
CA VAL A 21 5.13 1.78 -7.98
C VAL A 21 5.17 3.16 -8.62
N SER A 22 4.72 4.17 -7.89
CA SER A 22 4.67 5.60 -8.25
C SER A 22 3.77 5.99 -9.43
N LEU A 23 3.72 5.20 -10.51
CA LEU A 23 2.96 5.52 -11.70
C LEU A 23 2.44 4.25 -12.39
N TYR A 24 1.12 4.21 -12.62
CA TYR A 24 0.51 3.19 -13.46
C TYR A 24 0.56 3.59 -14.94
N THR A 25 1.33 2.86 -15.75
CA THR A 25 1.58 3.22 -17.17
C THR A 25 0.86 2.32 -18.18
N THR A 26 0.26 1.23 -17.74
CA THR A 26 -0.40 0.25 -18.63
C THR A 26 -1.61 0.86 -19.34
N THR A 27 -1.63 0.75 -20.67
CA THR A 27 -2.68 1.29 -21.54
C THR A 27 -3.30 0.18 -22.41
N PRO A 28 -4.64 0.02 -22.45
CA PRO A 28 -5.63 0.74 -21.65
C PRO A 28 -5.53 0.36 -20.16
N ALA A 29 -5.86 1.31 -19.28
CA ALA A 29 -5.84 1.06 -17.84
C ALA A 29 -6.82 -0.05 -17.45
N SER A 30 -6.41 -0.90 -16.50
CA SER A 30 -7.29 -1.90 -15.90
C SER A 30 -8.49 -1.24 -15.22
N GLN A 31 -9.61 -1.95 -15.13
CA GLN A 31 -10.81 -1.50 -14.40
C GLN A 31 -10.55 -1.33 -12.90
N THR A 32 -9.54 -2.05 -12.38
CA THR A 32 -9.08 -1.97 -11.00
C THR A 32 -7.57 -2.16 -10.97
N TYR A 33 -6.85 -1.31 -10.23
CA TYR A 33 -5.42 -1.43 -10.00
C TYR A 33 -4.99 -0.72 -8.72
N LEU A 34 -3.78 -1.01 -8.27
CA LEU A 34 -3.11 -0.44 -7.12
C LEU A 34 -1.88 0.35 -7.56
N VAL A 35 -1.64 1.48 -6.91
CA VAL A 35 -0.38 2.23 -7.02
C VAL A 35 0.20 2.40 -5.63
N ALA A 36 1.45 1.99 -5.44
CA ALA A 36 2.20 2.21 -4.22
C ALA A 36 3.05 3.47 -4.34
N THR A 37 2.90 4.39 -3.38
CA THR A 37 3.74 5.58 -3.23
C THR A 37 4.47 5.49 -1.89
N PRO A 38 5.79 5.26 -1.87
CA PRO A 38 6.58 5.33 -0.65
C PRO A 38 6.44 6.70 0.03
N LEU A 39 6.24 6.69 1.34
CA LEU A 39 6.09 7.89 2.17
C LEU A 39 7.29 8.09 3.10
N THR A 40 7.70 7.03 3.79
CA THR A 40 8.78 7.07 4.78
C THR A 40 9.65 5.83 4.65
N ASP A 41 10.95 6.03 4.82
CA ASP A 41 11.98 5.00 4.91
C ASP A 41 13.05 5.57 5.84
N VAL A 42 12.99 5.20 7.12
CA VAL A 42 13.84 5.76 8.17
C VAL A 42 14.31 4.70 9.16
N LEU A 43 15.52 4.92 9.66
CA LEU A 43 16.03 4.26 10.84
C LEU A 43 15.68 5.10 12.06
N ASP A 44 15.12 4.47 13.10
CA ASP A 44 14.65 5.17 14.29
C ASP A 44 15.03 4.41 15.57
N VAL A 45 14.82 5.06 16.72
CA VAL A 45 15.14 4.60 18.07
C VAL A 45 16.63 4.27 18.20
N PHE A 46 17.43 5.27 18.57
CA PHE A 46 18.89 5.13 18.62
C PHE A 46 19.41 4.85 20.03
N ALA A 47 20.32 3.89 20.16
CA ALA A 47 21.12 3.63 21.35
C ALA A 47 22.56 3.31 20.92
N ASP A 48 23.57 3.84 21.63
CA ASP A 48 24.99 3.61 21.33
C ASP A 48 25.40 3.88 19.87
N ASN A 49 24.79 4.90 19.24
CA ASN A 49 24.95 5.25 17.82
C ASN A 49 24.51 4.16 16.82
N GLN A 50 23.67 3.23 17.25
CA GLN A 50 23.03 2.23 16.40
C GLN A 50 21.51 2.43 16.38
N PRO A 51 20.85 2.25 15.22
CA PRO A 51 19.39 2.22 15.15
C PRO A 51 18.85 0.92 15.73
N SER A 52 17.68 0.98 16.35
CA SER A 52 17.00 -0.20 16.89
C SER A 52 15.87 -0.68 15.98
N ILE A 53 15.29 0.23 15.19
CA ILE A 53 14.22 -0.11 14.25
C ILE A 53 14.40 0.55 12.89
N GLU A 54 13.80 -0.08 11.89
CA GLU A 54 13.54 0.45 10.56
C GLU A 54 12.03 0.60 10.39
N VAL A 55 11.61 1.76 9.92
CA VAL A 55 10.21 2.08 9.64
C VAL A 55 10.09 2.43 8.17
N GLU A 56 9.36 1.59 7.44
CA GLU A 56 8.93 1.87 6.08
C GLU A 56 7.42 2.16 6.10
N GLU A 57 6.99 3.18 5.37
CA GLU A 57 5.57 3.49 5.18
C GLU A 57 5.28 3.76 3.70
N VAL A 58 4.19 3.18 3.21
CA VAL A 58 3.73 3.28 1.82
C VAL A 58 2.25 3.65 1.81
N ARG A 59 1.88 4.60 0.95
CA ARG A 59 0.50 4.84 0.55
C ARG A 59 0.12 3.91 -0.58
N LEU A 60 -0.82 3.02 -0.33
CA LEU A 60 -1.43 2.15 -1.32
C LEU A 60 -2.72 2.79 -1.83
N ALA A 61 -2.68 3.32 -3.05
CA ALA A 61 -3.82 3.91 -3.73
C ALA A 61 -4.57 2.85 -4.56
N LEU A 62 -5.82 2.59 -4.20
CA LEU A 62 -6.76 1.77 -4.96
C LEU A 62 -7.54 2.66 -5.94
N PHE A 63 -7.43 2.33 -7.21
CA PHE A 63 -8.26 2.87 -8.28
C PHE A 63 -9.21 1.79 -8.77
N THR A 64 -10.51 2.04 -8.75
CA THR A 64 -11.50 1.08 -9.25
C THR A 64 -12.74 1.74 -9.85
N LYS A 65 -13.22 1.22 -10.98
CA LYS A 65 -14.53 1.60 -11.57
C LYS A 65 -15.70 0.83 -10.95
N SER A 66 -15.41 -0.16 -10.10
CA SER A 66 -16.39 -1.00 -9.42
C SER A 66 -16.60 -0.57 -7.96
N ASN A 67 -17.31 -1.39 -7.17
CA ASN A 67 -17.56 -1.10 -5.76
C ASN A 67 -16.25 -1.09 -4.95
N TYR A 68 -15.75 0.10 -4.61
CA TYR A 68 -14.53 0.26 -3.84
C TYR A 68 -14.63 -0.29 -2.40
N LEU A 69 -15.84 -0.38 -1.82
CA LEU A 69 -16.01 -0.82 -0.43
C LEU A 69 -15.59 -2.29 -0.23
N ASP A 70 -15.97 -3.16 -1.17
CA ASP A 70 -15.65 -4.58 -1.12
C ASP A 70 -14.16 -4.83 -1.32
N LEU A 71 -13.57 -4.17 -2.33
CA LEU A 71 -12.14 -4.24 -2.61
C LEU A 71 -11.31 -3.70 -1.45
N ARG A 72 -11.67 -2.53 -0.92
CA ARG A 72 -11.05 -1.95 0.27
C ARG A 72 -11.08 -2.92 1.44
N ASN A 73 -12.21 -3.57 1.71
CA ASN A 73 -12.31 -4.52 2.82
C ASN A 73 -11.44 -5.76 2.61
N ARG A 74 -11.35 -6.28 1.37
CA ARG A 74 -10.47 -7.40 1.03
C ARG A 74 -9.00 -7.06 1.23
N ILE A 75 -8.57 -5.90 0.70
CA ILE A 75 -7.19 -5.42 0.85
C ILE A 75 -6.86 -5.20 2.34
N THR A 76 -7.75 -4.54 3.09
CA THR A 76 -7.55 -4.33 4.54
C THR A 76 -7.33 -5.65 5.29
N ARG A 77 -8.09 -6.71 4.99
CA ARG A 77 -7.88 -8.01 5.63
C ARG A 77 -6.54 -8.62 5.26
N ALA A 78 -6.21 -8.66 3.97
CA ALA A 78 -4.93 -9.23 3.51
C ALA A 78 -3.71 -8.54 4.15
N LEU A 79 -3.74 -7.21 4.27
CA LEU A 79 -2.69 -6.45 4.94
C LEU A 79 -2.55 -6.82 6.42
N LEU A 80 -3.68 -6.93 7.14
CA LEU A 80 -3.68 -7.31 8.56
C LEU A 80 -3.27 -8.77 8.77
N ASP A 81 -3.70 -9.67 7.89
CA ASP A 81 -3.34 -11.09 7.92
C ASP A 81 -1.84 -11.28 7.66
N ALA A 82 -1.23 -10.41 6.86
CA ALA A 82 0.22 -10.32 6.65
C ALA A 82 0.98 -9.67 7.82
N GLY A 83 0.29 -9.20 8.87
CA GLY A 83 0.89 -8.57 10.04
C GLY A 83 1.37 -7.13 9.81
N LEU A 84 0.92 -6.47 8.74
CA LEU A 84 1.26 -5.09 8.44
C LEU A 84 0.41 -4.12 9.27
N THR A 85 0.99 -2.97 9.61
CA THR A 85 0.30 -1.92 10.36
C THR A 85 -0.43 -0.99 9.39
N ILE A 86 -1.74 -0.83 9.53
CA ILE A 86 -2.50 0.18 8.78
C ILE A 86 -2.53 1.47 9.60
N THR A 87 -1.86 2.51 9.10
CA THR A 87 -1.73 3.83 9.75
C THR A 87 -2.83 4.80 9.33
N GLY A 88 -3.42 4.60 8.16
CA GLY A 88 -4.43 5.51 7.62
C GLY A 88 -5.33 4.87 6.56
N ARG A 89 -6.57 5.33 6.47
CA ARG A 89 -7.55 4.91 5.45
C ARG A 89 -8.44 6.08 5.06
N THR A 90 -8.43 6.44 3.78
CA THR A 90 -9.08 7.68 3.31
C THR A 90 -9.75 7.45 1.96
N TYR A 91 -11.03 7.84 1.83
CA TYR A 91 -11.63 8.00 0.51
C TYR A 91 -11.16 9.32 -0.08
N VAL A 92 -10.42 9.27 -1.19
CA VAL A 92 -9.83 10.45 -1.81
C VAL A 92 -10.86 11.15 -2.69
N GLY A 93 -11.59 10.39 -3.52
CA GLY A 93 -12.62 10.96 -4.37
C GLY A 93 -13.05 10.06 -5.51
N PHE A 94 -14.01 10.56 -6.28
CA PHE A 94 -14.38 10.00 -7.58
C PHE A 94 -13.80 10.88 -8.68
N GLU A 95 -13.02 10.29 -9.57
CA GLU A 95 -12.40 10.96 -10.71
C GLU A 95 -13.35 10.91 -11.90
N ALA A 96 -14.07 12.00 -12.17
CA ALA A 96 -15.11 12.01 -13.19
C ALA A 96 -14.59 11.74 -14.61
N ASP A 97 -13.38 12.22 -14.93
CA ASP A 97 -12.79 12.09 -16.27
C ASP A 97 -12.39 10.66 -16.60
N THR A 98 -11.94 9.90 -15.60
CA THR A 98 -11.45 8.52 -15.76
C THR A 98 -12.50 7.49 -15.35
N GLY A 99 -13.43 7.87 -14.46
CA GLY A 99 -14.48 7.03 -13.88
C GLY A 99 -14.01 6.20 -12.68
N PHE A 100 -12.86 6.50 -12.08
CA PHE A 100 -12.32 5.72 -10.95
C PHE A 100 -12.77 6.29 -9.59
N HIS A 101 -13.12 5.40 -8.68
CA HIS A 101 -13.03 5.66 -7.25
C HIS A 101 -11.58 5.51 -6.79
N HIS A 102 -11.07 6.54 -6.12
CA HIS A 102 -9.75 6.56 -5.53
C HIS A 102 -9.86 6.44 -4.00
N TYR A 103 -9.28 5.38 -3.46
CA TYR A 103 -9.20 5.12 -2.02
C TYR A 103 -7.74 4.90 -1.61
N ALA A 104 -7.26 5.57 -0.57
CA ALA A 104 -5.91 5.41 -0.05
C ALA A 104 -5.89 4.59 1.23
N ILE A 105 -4.91 3.69 1.35
CA ILE A 105 -4.59 2.94 2.56
C ILE A 105 -3.11 3.17 2.83
N ASP A 106 -2.79 3.78 3.97
CA ASP A 106 -1.40 3.95 4.41
C ASP A 106 -1.02 2.74 5.28
N VAL A 107 0.13 2.15 4.96
CA VAL A 107 0.60 0.89 5.52
C VAL A 107 2.06 1.03 5.92
N ALA A 108 2.42 0.55 7.10
CA ALA A 108 3.77 0.61 7.62
C ALA A 108 4.27 -0.75 8.13
N THR A 109 5.59 -0.97 8.01
CA THR A 109 6.34 -2.03 8.71
C THR A 109 7.21 -1.39 9.80
N HIS A 110 7.45 -2.17 10.85
CA HIS A 110 8.39 -1.80 11.90
C HIS A 110 9.29 -3.01 12.12
N HIS A 111 10.51 -2.94 11.63
CA HIS A 111 11.48 -4.02 11.74
C HIS A 111 12.49 -3.72 12.84
N ILE A 112 12.72 -4.67 13.73
CA ILE A 112 13.69 -4.53 14.83
C ILE A 112 15.03 -5.09 14.38
N TYR A 113 16.09 -4.28 14.49
CA TYR A 113 17.46 -4.77 14.40
C TYR A 113 17.80 -5.44 15.74
N ARG A 114 17.94 -6.77 15.73
CA ARG A 114 18.40 -7.57 16.87
C ARG A 114 19.88 -7.92 16.73
#